data_AF-A0A7S4BJ59-F1
#
_entry.id   AF-A0A7S4BJ59-F1
#
_cell.length_a   1.000
_cell.length_b   1.000
_cell.length_c   1.000
_cell.angle_alpha   90.00
_cell.angle_beta   90.00
_cell.angle_gamma   90.00
#
_symmetry.space_group_name_H-M   'P 1'
#
loop_
_entity.id
_entity.type
_entity.pdbx_description
1 polymer ?
#
loop_
_entity_poly.entity_id
_entity_poly.type
_entity_poly.pdbx_seq_one_letter_code
_entity_poly.pdbx_strand_id
1 'polypeptide(L)'
;DVEDMQMMMVGESVDFYRDQEKFSSSEEEGEEESTVMLDQGLNPLADLKWKFDALDLEREIRSRSQQNRREMRMKTRAAQKLEARRQRNIGYGRPVEPLTAEEASLLKGAHTLRQRL
;
A
#
# COMPACT_ATOMS: atom_id res chain seq x y z
N ASP A 1 41.84 -15.98 14.97
CA ASP A 1 41.64 -14.54 14.77
C ASP A 1 40.17 -14.25 14.59
N VAL A 2 39.52 -14.10 15.74
CA VAL A 2 38.80 -12.90 16.20
C VAL A 2 37.39 -12.89 15.61
N GLU A 3 36.45 -13.57 16.28
CA GLU A 3 35.53 -12.92 17.24
C GLU A 3 34.70 -11.84 16.56
N ASP A 4 33.41 -12.13 16.36
CA ASP A 4 32.36 -11.22 16.78
C ASP A 4 31.07 -12.01 17.03
N MET A 5 30.88 -12.35 18.30
CA MET A 5 29.56 -12.55 18.87
C MET A 5 28.78 -11.27 18.67
N GLN A 6 27.82 -11.27 17.74
CA GLN A 6 26.69 -10.34 17.84
C GLN A 6 25.43 -11.14 18.12
N MET A 7 25.20 -11.34 19.42
CA MET A 7 23.89 -11.62 20.00
C MET A 7 22.96 -10.47 19.58
N MET A 8 22.18 -10.65 18.52
CA MET A 8 21.02 -9.79 18.31
C MET A 8 19.89 -10.36 19.15
N MET A 9 19.63 -9.66 20.27
CA MET A 9 18.48 -9.91 21.13
C MET A 9 17.21 -10.00 20.27
N VAL A 10 16.49 -11.11 20.41
CA VAL A 10 15.08 -11.19 20.03
C VAL A 10 14.36 -10.17 20.90
N GLY A 11 14.14 -8.99 20.35
CA GLY A 11 13.31 -7.96 20.95
C GLY A 11 11.87 -8.43 20.94
N GLU A 12 11.49 -9.16 21.98
CA GLU A 12 10.12 -9.17 22.48
C GLU A 12 9.69 -7.72 22.68
N SER A 13 8.78 -7.22 21.86
CA SER A 13 7.83 -6.20 22.30
C SER A 13 6.60 -6.13 21.39
N VAL A 14 5.59 -6.84 21.89
CA VAL A 14 4.19 -6.45 21.98
C VAL A 14 3.32 -6.63 20.73
N ASP A 15 2.67 -7.79 20.69
CA ASP A 15 1.34 -7.99 20.11
C ASP A 15 0.34 -6.99 20.72
N PHE A 16 0.31 -5.75 20.20
CA PHE A 16 -0.48 -4.64 20.76
C PHE A 16 -1.98 -4.68 20.41
N TYR A 17 -2.50 -5.76 19.82
CA TYR A 17 -3.91 -5.86 19.44
C TYR A 17 -4.50 -7.23 19.75
N ARG A 18 -4.60 -7.56 21.04
CA ARG A 18 -5.62 -8.50 21.53
C ARG A 18 -5.81 -8.31 23.03
N ASP A 19 -6.82 -7.51 23.37
CA ASP A 19 -7.70 -7.72 24.52
C ASP A 19 -8.74 -6.58 24.55
N GLN A 20 -9.85 -6.80 23.83
CA GLN A 20 -11.06 -5.97 23.91
C GLN A 20 -12.02 -6.45 25.03
N GLU A 21 -11.55 -7.27 25.97
CA GLU A 21 -12.41 -7.92 26.98
C GLU A 21 -11.89 -7.75 28.41
N LYS A 22 -11.54 -6.52 28.82
CA LYS A 22 -11.49 -6.16 30.25
C LYS A 22 -12.12 -4.78 30.48
N PHE A 23 -13.44 -4.74 30.36
CA PHE A 23 -14.25 -3.73 31.05
C PHE A 23 -14.20 -4.06 32.55
N SER A 24 -13.27 -3.45 33.29
CA SER A 24 -13.35 -3.39 34.75
C SER A 24 -13.75 -1.96 35.12
N SER A 25 -15.04 -1.81 35.43
CA SER A 25 -15.61 -0.65 36.10
C SER A 25 -15.05 -0.55 37.53
N SER A 26 -14.36 0.54 37.83
CA SER A 26 -14.12 0.98 39.20
C SER A 26 -14.57 2.44 39.30
N GLU A 27 -15.72 2.63 39.92
CA GLU A 27 -16.18 3.91 40.45
C GLU A 27 -15.26 4.28 41.61
N GLU A 28 -14.55 5.41 41.50
CA GLU A 28 -14.04 6.12 42.66
C GLU A 28 -14.15 7.62 42.40
N GLU A 29 -14.92 8.25 43.28
CA GLU A 29 -15.31 9.65 43.28
C GLU A 29 -14.08 10.56 43.38
N GLY A 30 -14.00 11.51 42.45
CA GLY A 30 -13.02 12.57 42.42
C GLY A 30 -13.55 13.65 41.52
N GLU A 31 -14.55 14.40 42.00
CA GLU A 31 -15.01 15.65 41.42
C GLU A 31 -13.89 16.70 41.51
N GLU A 32 -12.85 16.53 40.70
CA GLU A 32 -12.09 17.65 40.20
C GLU A 32 -12.75 18.02 38.88
N GLU A 33 -13.66 18.99 38.93
CA GLU A 33 -14.08 19.75 37.76
C GLU A 33 -12.83 20.38 37.14
N SER A 34 -12.12 19.61 36.31
CA SER A 34 -11.15 20.13 35.38
C SER A 34 -11.97 20.95 34.40
N THR A 35 -12.12 22.24 34.70
CA THR A 35 -12.62 23.22 33.76
C THR A 35 -11.59 23.29 32.66
N VAL A 36 -11.73 22.43 31.64
CA VAL A 36 -10.97 22.53 30.41
C VAL A 36 -11.44 23.82 29.75
N MET A 37 -10.79 24.92 30.11
CA MET A 37 -10.80 26.14 29.31
C MET A 37 -10.29 25.71 27.93
N LEU A 38 -11.20 25.46 26.99
CA LEU A 38 -10.89 25.24 25.58
C LEU A 38 -10.39 26.58 25.04
N ASP A 39 -9.11 26.84 25.33
CA ASP A 39 -8.40 28.02 24.89
C ASP A 39 -8.27 27.97 23.37
N GLN A 40 -8.99 28.87 22.72
CA GLN A 40 -8.77 29.50 21.43
C GLN A 40 -7.75 28.80 20.49
N GLY A 41 -8.16 27.67 19.91
CA GLY A 41 -7.40 27.01 18.83
C GLY A 41 -8.24 26.14 17.90
N LEU A 42 -9.56 26.14 18.05
CA LEU A 42 -10.46 25.40 17.17
C LEU A 42 -10.51 26.11 15.81
N ASN A 43 -9.83 25.55 14.81
CA ASN A 43 -10.12 25.86 13.42
C ASN A 43 -11.66 25.80 13.27
N PRO A 44 -12.31 26.83 12.69
CA PRO A 44 -13.76 26.83 12.55
C PRO A 44 -14.18 25.54 11.85
N LEU A 45 -15.31 24.95 12.26
CA LEU A 45 -15.78 23.65 11.75
C LEU A 45 -15.84 23.61 10.20
N ALA A 46 -16.02 24.77 9.56
CA ALA A 46 -15.93 24.95 8.11
C ALA A 46 -14.52 24.67 7.53
N ASP A 47 -13.45 25.11 8.20
CA ASP A 47 -12.06 24.88 7.78
C ASP A 47 -11.64 23.42 7.97
N LEU A 48 -12.23 22.72 8.95
CA LEU A 48 -12.05 21.28 9.12
C LEU A 48 -12.76 20.51 8.00
N LYS A 49 -13.97 20.90 7.63
CA LYS A 49 -14.75 20.23 6.58
C LYS A 49 -14.03 20.23 5.24
N TRP A 50 -13.49 21.37 4.81
CA TRP A 50 -12.72 21.46 3.56
C TRP A 50 -11.49 20.54 3.55
N LYS A 51 -10.80 20.40 4.68
CA LYS A 51 -9.66 19.48 4.82
C LYS A 51 -10.09 18.02 4.71
N PHE A 52 -11.23 17.63 5.28
CA PHE A 52 -11.78 16.27 5.13
C PHE A 52 -12.21 15.99 3.68
N ASP A 53 -12.90 16.94 3.03
CA ASP A 53 -13.30 16.80 1.62
C ASP A 53 -12.07 16.65 0.70
N ALA A 54 -11.00 17.40 0.97
CA ALA A 54 -9.73 17.27 0.25
C ALA A 54 -9.06 15.91 0.49
N LEU A 55 -9.07 15.40 1.72
CA LEU A 55 -8.52 14.07 2.06
C LEU A 55 -9.30 12.93 1.38
N ASP A 56 -10.62 13.04 1.27
CA ASP A 56 -11.46 12.04 0.60
C ASP A 56 -11.17 12.00 -0.91
N LEU A 57 -11.04 13.16 -1.56
CA LEU A 57 -10.61 13.24 -2.96
C LEU A 57 -9.22 12.63 -3.18
N GLU A 58 -8.27 12.92 -2.30
CA GLU A 58 -6.94 12.30 -2.37
C GLU A 58 -7.00 10.78 -2.20
N ARG A 59 -7.87 10.28 -1.32
CA ARG A 59 -8.05 8.83 -1.11
C ARG A 59 -8.57 8.15 -2.37
N GLU A 60 -9.52 8.75 -3.07
CA GLU A 60 -10.00 8.25 -4.36
C GLU A 60 -8.90 8.28 -5.43
N ILE A 61 -8.15 9.36 -5.52
CA ILE A 61 -7.06 9.48 -6.50
C ILE A 61 -5.98 8.42 -6.22
N ARG A 62 -5.62 8.22 -4.95
CA ARG A 62 -4.67 7.18 -4.52
C ARG A 62 -5.20 5.78 -4.84
N SER A 63 -6.48 5.49 -4.60
CA SER A 63 -7.07 4.18 -4.89
C SER A 63 -7.10 3.89 -6.39
N ARG A 64 -7.52 4.85 -7.22
CA ARG A 64 -7.49 4.75 -8.69
C ARG A 64 -6.06 4.58 -9.21
N SER A 65 -5.11 5.34 -8.69
CA SER A 65 -3.69 5.17 -9.02
C SER A 65 -3.18 3.77 -8.67
N GLN A 66 -3.52 3.23 -7.50
CA GLN A 66 -3.15 1.86 -7.13
C GLN A 66 -3.78 0.82 -8.06
N GLN A 67 -5.04 0.98 -8.43
CA GLN A 67 -5.73 0.09 -9.39
C GLN A 67 -5.04 0.11 -10.75
N ASN A 68 -4.79 1.30 -11.31
CA ASN A 68 -4.07 1.47 -12.58
C ASN A 68 -2.70 0.77 -12.53
N ARG A 69 -1.98 0.89 -11.42
CA ARG A 69 -0.68 0.25 -11.24
C ARG A 69 -0.77 -1.28 -11.20
N ARG A 70 -1.80 -1.82 -10.56
CA ARG A 70 -2.08 -3.26 -10.55
C ARG A 70 -2.43 -3.77 -11.95
N GLU A 71 -3.29 -3.06 -12.67
CA GLU A 71 -3.68 -3.41 -14.03
C GLU A 71 -2.48 -3.42 -14.98
N MET A 72 -1.63 -2.39 -14.93
CA MET A 72 -0.41 -2.33 -15.73
C MET A 72 0.51 -3.52 -15.46
N ARG A 73 0.72 -3.88 -14.18
CA ARG A 73 1.51 -5.08 -13.80
C ARG A 73 0.90 -6.37 -14.33
N MET A 74 -0.42 -6.50 -14.29
CA MET A 74 -1.12 -7.69 -14.78
C MET A 74 -0.99 -7.81 -16.30
N LYS A 75 -1.22 -6.72 -17.04
CA LYS A 75 -1.06 -6.68 -18.50
C LYS A 75 0.38 -6.96 -18.93
N THR A 76 1.38 -6.40 -18.24
CA THR A 76 2.79 -6.67 -18.57
C THR A 76 3.17 -8.12 -18.32
N ARG A 77 2.69 -8.72 -17.22
CA ARG A 77 2.91 -10.15 -16.94
C ARG A 77 2.25 -11.05 -17.98
N ALA A 78 1.05 -10.69 -18.44
CA ALA A 78 0.38 -11.43 -19.51
C ALA A 78 1.18 -11.37 -20.82
N ALA A 79 1.65 -10.19 -21.20
CA ALA A 79 2.49 -10.00 -22.38
C ALA A 79 3.80 -10.81 -22.31
N GLN A 80 4.47 -10.85 -21.15
CA GLN A 80 5.68 -11.66 -20.93
C GLN A 80 5.41 -13.17 -21.08
N LYS A 81 4.30 -13.66 -20.53
CA LYS A 81 3.90 -15.06 -20.68
C LYS A 81 3.60 -15.41 -22.14
N LEU A 82 2.97 -14.50 -22.86
CA LEU A 82 2.70 -14.66 -24.29
C LEU A 82 4.01 -14.70 -25.08
N GLU A 83 4.94 -13.79 -24.83
CA GLU A 83 6.26 -13.79 -25.46
C GLU A 83 7.03 -15.10 -25.18
N ALA A 84 7.03 -15.58 -23.94
CA ALA A 84 7.66 -16.85 -23.59
C ALA A 84 7.01 -18.06 -24.31
N ARG A 85 5.68 -18.05 -24.49
CA ARG A 85 4.98 -19.05 -25.31
C ARG A 85 5.38 -18.94 -26.78
N ARG A 86 5.48 -17.72 -27.32
CA ARG A 86 5.92 -17.48 -28.70
C ARG A 86 7.34 -18.01 -28.93
N GLN A 87 8.29 -17.70 -28.06
CA GLN A 87 9.68 -18.18 -28.17
C GLN A 87 9.75 -19.71 -28.18
N ARG A 88 8.97 -20.38 -27.29
CA ARG A 88 8.86 -21.84 -27.32
C ARG A 88 8.29 -22.35 -28.65
N ASN A 89 7.20 -21.75 -29.13
CA ASN A 89 6.60 -22.16 -30.40
C ASN A 89 7.57 -22.00 -31.58
N ILE A 90 8.35 -20.91 -31.61
CA ILE A 90 9.41 -20.69 -32.62
C ILE A 90 10.44 -21.83 -32.56
N GLY A 91 10.91 -22.19 -31.35
CA GLY A 91 11.87 -23.28 -31.17
C GLY A 91 11.37 -24.66 -31.63
N TYR A 92 10.05 -24.88 -31.61
CA TYR A 92 9.42 -26.11 -32.08
C TYR A 92 8.81 -25.99 -33.49
N GLY A 93 9.02 -24.90 -34.22
CA GLY A 93 8.46 -24.68 -35.56
C GLY A 93 6.92 -24.59 -35.62
N ARG A 94 6.27 -24.28 -34.49
CA ARG A 94 4.81 -24.14 -34.39
C ARG A 94 4.36 -22.73 -34.82
N PRO A 95 3.13 -22.56 -35.30
CA PRO A 95 2.60 -21.23 -35.60
C PRO A 95 2.59 -20.34 -34.36
N VAL A 96 2.86 -19.05 -34.60
CA VAL A 96 3.09 -18.05 -33.56
C VAL A 96 2.07 -16.94 -33.73
N GLU A 97 1.33 -16.63 -32.66
CA GLU A 97 0.41 -15.50 -32.64
C GLU A 97 1.21 -14.17 -32.69
N PRO A 98 0.80 -13.18 -33.52
CA PRO A 98 1.44 -11.88 -33.55
C PRO A 98 1.17 -11.11 -32.25
N LEU A 99 2.13 -10.28 -31.84
CA LEU A 99 1.97 -9.37 -30.70
C LEU A 99 1.22 -8.13 -31.17
N THR A 100 0.29 -7.64 -30.35
CA THR A 100 -0.32 -6.33 -30.57
C THR A 100 0.68 -5.20 -30.29
N ALA A 101 0.44 -4.02 -30.85
CA ALA A 101 1.30 -2.85 -30.62
C ALA A 101 1.38 -2.47 -29.13
N GLU A 102 0.27 -2.59 -28.41
CA GLU A 102 0.20 -2.35 -26.97
C GLU A 102 1.07 -3.33 -26.19
N GLU A 103 0.95 -4.64 -26.44
CA GLU A 103 1.77 -5.65 -25.76
C GLU A 103 3.26 -5.46 -26.04
N ALA A 104 3.63 -5.12 -27.29
CA ALA A 104 5.01 -4.81 -27.64
C ALA A 104 5.54 -3.58 -26.87
N SER A 105 4.72 -2.56 -26.67
CA SER A 105 5.08 -1.38 -25.87
C SER A 105 5.28 -1.71 -24.39
N LEU A 106 4.43 -2.60 -23.84
CA LEU A 106 4.50 -3.05 -22.45
C LEU A 106 5.75 -3.90 -22.21
N LEU A 107 6.11 -4.77 -23.15
CA LEU A 107 7.34 -5.58 -23.09
C LEU A 107 8.58 -4.70 -23.15
N LYS A 108 8.63 -3.75 -24.09
CA LYS A 108 9.71 -2.74 -24.14
C LYS A 108 9.81 -1.94 -22.85
N GLY A 109 8.71 -1.72 -22.14
CA GLY A 109 8.70 -1.00 -20.87
C GLY A 109 8.95 -1.83 -19.62
N ALA A 110 8.96 -3.17 -19.73
CA ALA A 110 8.89 -4.06 -18.58
C ALA A 110 10.08 -3.92 -17.61
N HIS A 111 11.28 -3.63 -18.12
CA HIS A 111 12.47 -3.43 -17.29
C HIS A 111 12.38 -2.14 -16.45
N THR A 112 11.72 -1.10 -16.97
CA THR A 112 11.45 0.16 -16.24
C THR A 112 10.13 0.17 -15.48
N LEU A 113 9.40 -0.95 -15.42
CA LEU A 113 8.05 -0.98 -14.85
C LEU A 113 8.03 -0.45 -13.41
N ARG A 114 9.07 -0.74 -12.61
CA ARG A 114 9.18 -0.27 -11.23
C ARG A 114 9.33 1.25 -11.10
N GLN A 115 9.88 1.92 -12.13
CA GLN A 115 10.09 3.37 -12.16
C GLN A 115 8.88 4.13 -12.71
N ARG A 116 8.01 3.46 -13.48
CA ARG A 116 6.78 4.04 -14.06
C ARG A 116 5.56 3.98 -13.14
N LEU A 117 5.63 3.18 -12.07
CA LEU A 117 4.55 2.93 -11.10
C LEU A 117 4.89 3.60 -9.77
#